data_AF-A0A2V6CGZ7-F1
#
_entry.id   AF-A0A2V6CGZ7-F1
#
_cell.length_a   1.000
_cell.length_b   1.000
_cell.length_c   1.000
_cell.angle_alpha   90.00
_cell.angle_beta   90.00
_cell.angle_gamma   90.00
#
_symmetry.space_group_name_H-M   'P 1'
#
loop_
_entity.id
_entity.type
_entity.pdbx_description
1 polymer ?
#
loop_
_entity_poly.entity_id
_entity_poly.type
_entity_poly.pdbx_seq_one_letter_code
_entity_poly.pdbx_strand_id
1 'polypeptide(L)'
;MHGDLFKIVLTASLTLIGGIVLLVVGQVITRFVIEPLLDFRRLLGEIAYTLILYEKFLMNVPATADRPQFSEAKEQCRVLASRLYAVSAAVPLYDFLAANGLVPPINDVDAAATHLIGLSNSSERTIPREVNLHYRAIAKSLRIRIDTTLPDL
;
A
#
# COMPACT_ATOMS: atom_id res chain seq x y z
N MET A 1 -51.43 -26.08 21.15
CA MET A 1 -51.20 -26.36 19.71
C MET A 1 -50.94 -25.10 18.89
N HIS A 2 -51.89 -24.17 18.69
CA HIS A 2 -51.63 -22.98 17.84
C HIS A 2 -50.53 -22.04 18.38
N GLY A 3 -50.46 -21.81 19.69
CA GLY A 3 -49.44 -20.94 20.30
C GLY A 3 -48.02 -21.53 20.31
N ASP A 4 -47.90 -22.86 20.37
CA ASP A 4 -46.60 -23.54 20.42
C ASP A 4 -45.94 -23.54 19.05
N LEU A 5 -46.73 -23.81 18.00
CA LEU A 5 -46.30 -23.70 16.62
C LEU A 5 -45.83 -22.26 16.30
N PHE A 6 -46.58 -21.25 16.74
CA PHE A 6 -46.20 -19.85 16.56
C PHE A 6 -44.84 -19.52 17.21
N LYS A 7 -44.60 -19.99 18.45
CA LYS A 7 -43.31 -19.79 19.12
C LYS A 7 -42.15 -20.47 18.41
N ILE A 8 -42.35 -21.69 17.92
CA ILE A 8 -41.33 -22.44 17.18
C ILE A 8 -40.99 -21.70 15.89
N VAL A 9 -42.00 -21.31 15.11
CA VAL A 9 -41.81 -20.57 13.86
C VAL A 9 -41.12 -19.23 14.13
N LEU A 10 -41.56 -18.47 15.14
CA LEU A 10 -40.94 -17.19 15.50
C LEU A 10 -39.46 -17.35 15.86
N THR A 11 -39.12 -18.36 16.67
CA THR A 11 -37.74 -18.62 17.09
C THR A 11 -36.86 -19.03 15.90
N ALA A 12 -37.37 -19.90 15.04
CA ALA A 12 -36.67 -20.32 13.82
C ALA A 12 -36.45 -19.14 12.87
N SER A 13 -37.47 -18.31 12.65
CA SER A 13 -37.36 -17.09 11.84
C SER A 13 -36.35 -16.11 12.42
N LEU A 14 -36.36 -15.88 13.74
CA LEU A 14 -35.40 -14.99 14.38
C LEU A 14 -33.96 -15.50 14.25
N THR A 15 -33.76 -16.80 14.37
CA THR A 15 -32.44 -17.43 14.18
C THR A 15 -31.95 -17.28 12.75
N LEU A 16 -32.84 -17.52 11.78
CA LEU A 16 -32.52 -17.35 10.36
C LEU A 16 -32.14 -15.89 10.05
N ILE A 17 -32.94 -14.93 10.53
CA ILE A 17 -32.67 -13.50 10.38
C ILE A 17 -31.34 -13.13 11.04
N GLY A 18 -31.08 -13.62 12.26
CA GLY A 18 -29.81 -13.40 12.95
C GLY A 18 -28.61 -13.93 12.16
N GLY A 19 -28.75 -15.11 11.55
CA GLY A 19 -27.73 -15.67 10.67
C GLY A 19 -27.46 -14.81 9.44
N ILE A 20 -28.52 -14.31 8.79
CA ILE A 20 -28.40 -13.40 7.63
C ILE A 20 -27.72 -12.10 8.04
N VAL A 21 -28.11 -11.50 9.17
CA VAL A 21 -27.50 -10.26 9.68
C VAL A 21 -26.01 -10.47 9.94
N LEU A 22 -25.64 -11.56 10.62
CA LEU A 22 -24.23 -11.88 10.88
C LEU A 22 -23.44 -12.07 9.59
N LEU A 23 -24.00 -12.77 8.61
CA LEU A 23 -23.39 -12.96 7.30
C LEU A 23 -23.16 -11.62 6.59
N VAL A 24 -24.18 -10.77 6.53
CA VAL A 24 -24.10 -9.45 5.88
C VAL A 24 -23.05 -8.59 6.57
N VAL A 25 -23.01 -8.54 7.90
CA VAL A 25 -21.97 -7.79 8.64
C VAL A 25 -20.58 -8.32 8.31
N GLY A 26 -20.39 -9.64 8.27
CA GLY A 26 -19.11 -10.25 7.89
C GLY A 26 -18.67 -9.89 6.47
N GLN A 27 -19.61 -9.89 5.52
CA GLN A 27 -19.36 -9.47 4.13
C GLN A 27 -18.98 -8.00 4.04
N VAL A 28 -19.68 -7.13 4.78
CA VAL A 28 -19.37 -5.69 4.84
C VAL A 28 -17.96 -5.48 5.38
N ILE A 29 -17.59 -6.11 6.49
CA ILE A 29 -16.22 -5.99 7.05
C ILE A 29 -15.18 -6.48 6.05
N THR A 30 -15.43 -7.60 5.39
CA THR A 30 -14.47 -8.19 4.43
C THR A 30 -14.24 -7.25 3.24
N ARG A 31 -15.31 -6.84 2.55
CA ARG A 31 -15.21 -6.02 1.34
C ARG A 31 -14.81 -4.58 1.62
N PHE A 32 -15.27 -4.03 2.73
CA PHE A 32 -15.02 -2.63 3.04
C PHE A 32 -13.69 -2.41 3.75
N VAL A 33 -13.27 -3.31 4.65
CA VAL A 33 -12.06 -3.10 5.47
C VAL A 33 -10.91 -4.00 5.03
N ILE A 34 -11.15 -5.30 4.90
CA ILE A 34 -10.08 -6.27 4.66
C ILE A 34 -9.51 -6.16 3.25
N GLU A 35 -10.37 -6.07 2.23
CA GLU A 35 -9.96 -5.97 0.83
C GLU A 35 -9.11 -4.70 0.57
N PRO A 36 -9.55 -3.47 0.93
CA PRO A 36 -8.74 -2.27 0.74
C PRO A 36 -7.41 -2.31 1.51
N LEU A 37 -7.42 -2.87 2.72
CA LEU A 37 -6.19 -3.03 3.51
C LEU A 37 -5.21 -4.01 2.85
N LEU A 38 -5.71 -5.10 2.29
CA LEU A 38 -4.89 -6.07 1.58
C LEU A 38 -4.31 -5.47 0.30
N ASP A 39 -5.09 -4.71 -0.46
CA ASP A 39 -4.63 -4.03 -1.67
C ASP A 39 -3.58 -2.97 -1.36
N PHE A 40 -3.75 -2.21 -0.27
CA PHE A 40 -2.72 -1.30 0.22
C PHE A 40 -1.42 -2.04 0.55
N ARG A 41 -1.48 -3.17 1.28
CA ARG A 41 -0.30 -3.98 1.61
C ARG A 41 0.37 -4.60 0.38
N ARG A 42 -0.42 -5.04 -0.60
CA ARG A 42 0.11 -5.51 -1.89
C ARG A 42 0.88 -4.40 -2.60
N LEU A 43 0.33 -3.20 -2.64
CA LEU A 43 1.02 -2.04 -3.21
C LEU A 43 2.33 -1.72 -2.49
N LEU A 44 2.39 -1.81 -1.16
CA LEU A 44 3.67 -1.67 -0.43
C LEU A 44 4.72 -2.71 -0.87
N GLY A 45 4.29 -3.96 -1.10
CA GLY A 45 5.13 -5.01 -1.64
C GLY A 45 5.59 -4.72 -3.07
N GLU A 46 4.70 -4.21 -3.93
CA GLU A 46 5.04 -3.80 -5.30
C GLU A 46 6.05 -2.65 -5.32
N ILE A 47 5.94 -1.69 -4.40
CA ILE A 47 6.91 -0.61 -4.22
C ILE A 47 8.29 -1.19 -3.85
N ALA A 48 8.35 -2.06 -2.84
CA ALA A 48 9.59 -2.71 -2.44
C ALA A 48 10.22 -3.49 -3.60
N TYR A 49 9.42 -4.31 -4.28
CA TYR A 49 9.84 -5.09 -5.44
C TYR A 49 10.42 -4.20 -6.55
N THR A 50 9.73 -3.12 -6.90
CA THR A 50 10.12 -2.21 -7.98
C THR A 50 11.43 -1.50 -7.65
N LEU A 51 11.57 -1.02 -6.41
CA LEU A 51 12.78 -0.34 -5.96
C LEU A 51 13.99 -1.28 -5.97
N ILE A 52 13.82 -2.55 -5.60
CA ILE A 52 14.87 -3.57 -5.67
C ILE A 52 15.20 -3.92 -7.13
N LEU A 53 14.17 -4.17 -7.95
CA LEU A 53 14.34 -4.56 -9.35
C LEU A 53 15.13 -3.52 -10.16
N TYR A 54 14.82 -2.24 -9.94
CA TYR A 54 15.43 -1.13 -10.65
C TYR A 54 16.60 -0.48 -9.92
N GLU A 55 17.05 -1.01 -8.78
CA GLU A 55 18.11 -0.43 -7.95
C GLU A 55 19.36 -0.09 -8.78
N LYS A 56 19.86 -1.04 -9.58
CA LYS A 56 21.06 -0.84 -10.41
C LYS A 56 20.95 0.31 -11.42
N PHE A 57 19.74 0.61 -11.87
CA PHE A 57 19.49 1.67 -12.85
C PHE A 57 19.30 3.01 -12.16
N LEU A 58 18.58 3.04 -11.04
CA LEU A 58 18.34 4.27 -10.29
C LEU A 58 19.56 4.70 -9.48
N MET A 59 20.35 3.79 -8.90
CA MET A 59 21.52 4.14 -8.08
C MET A 59 22.76 4.54 -8.89
N ASN A 60 22.82 4.18 -10.18
CA ASN A 60 23.97 4.48 -11.05
C ASN A 60 23.59 5.40 -12.23
N VAL A 61 22.79 6.43 -11.94
CA VAL A 61 22.15 7.30 -12.95
C VAL A 61 23.11 7.77 -14.07
N PRO A 62 24.33 8.28 -13.77
CA PRO A 62 25.21 8.78 -14.83
C PRO A 62 25.60 7.71 -15.88
N ALA A 63 25.57 6.43 -15.51
CA ALA A 63 25.95 5.32 -16.39
C ALA A 63 24.75 4.58 -17.01
N THR A 64 23.53 4.86 -16.54
CA THR A 64 22.32 4.12 -16.91
C THR A 64 21.21 4.98 -17.47
N ALA A 65 21.36 6.31 -17.48
CA ALA A 65 20.27 7.20 -17.87
C ALA A 65 19.83 7.09 -19.33
N ASP A 66 20.73 6.63 -20.21
CA ASP A 66 20.45 6.33 -21.62
C ASP A 66 19.70 4.99 -21.81
N ARG A 67 19.63 4.16 -20.76
CA ARG A 67 19.01 2.84 -20.82
C ARG A 67 17.50 2.94 -20.75
N PRO A 68 16.76 2.16 -21.56
CA PRO A 68 15.29 2.16 -21.51
C PRO A 68 14.75 1.78 -20.12
N GLN A 69 15.46 0.91 -19.39
CA GLN A 69 15.09 0.51 -18.04
C GLN A 69 15.14 1.66 -17.03
N PHE A 70 15.97 2.69 -17.26
CA PHE A 70 15.99 3.87 -16.39
C PHE A 70 14.71 4.69 -16.59
N SER A 71 14.30 4.90 -17.84
CA SER A 71 13.02 5.58 -18.13
C SER A 71 11.83 4.78 -17.60
N GLU A 72 11.86 3.45 -17.74
CA GLU A 72 10.83 2.56 -17.20
C GLU A 72 10.77 2.65 -15.67
N ALA A 73 11.92 2.60 -14.98
CA ALA A 73 11.98 2.74 -13.52
C ALA A 73 11.36 4.06 -13.04
N LYS A 74 11.65 5.17 -13.72
CA LYS A 74 11.09 6.49 -13.41
C LYS A 74 9.58 6.54 -13.58
N GLU A 75 9.07 5.94 -14.64
CA GLU A 75 7.64 5.87 -14.90
C GLU A 75 6.94 4.99 -13.85
N GLN A 76 7.50 3.83 -13.54
CA GLN A 76 6.97 2.96 -12.48
C GLN A 76 6.94 3.67 -11.12
N CYS A 77 7.97 4.45 -10.77
CA CYS A 77 7.95 5.26 -9.55
C CYS A 77 6.80 6.28 -9.55
N ARG A 78 6.49 6.92 -10.70
CA ARG A 78 5.36 7.85 -10.82
C ARG A 78 4.02 7.15 -10.63
N VAL A 79 3.85 6.01 -11.31
CA VAL A 79 2.64 5.19 -11.23
C VAL A 79 2.42 4.73 -9.79
N LEU A 80 3.45 4.22 -9.13
CA LEU A 80 3.37 3.75 -7.75
C LEU A 80 3.04 4.88 -6.77
N ALA A 81 3.64 6.06 -6.92
CA ALA A 81 3.28 7.23 -6.10
C ALA A 81 1.80 7.59 -6.26
N SER A 82 1.32 7.61 -7.51
CA SER A 82 -0.07 7.95 -7.82
C SER A 82 -1.05 6.92 -7.26
N ARG A 83 -0.70 5.63 -7.38
CA ARG A 83 -1.46 4.53 -6.77
C ARG A 83 -1.42 4.58 -5.25
N LEU A 84 -0.31 5.02 -4.66
CA LEU A 84 -0.18 5.10 -3.21
C LEU A 84 -1.18 6.11 -2.63
N TYR A 85 -1.35 7.26 -3.27
CA TYR A 85 -2.42 8.21 -2.93
C TYR A 85 -3.83 7.64 -3.16
N ALA A 86 -4.06 7.02 -4.30
CA ALA A 86 -5.38 6.51 -4.65
C ALA A 86 -5.84 5.38 -3.70
N VAL A 87 -4.96 4.43 -3.42
CA VAL A 87 -5.26 3.29 -2.56
C VAL A 87 -5.32 3.70 -1.09
N SER A 88 -4.46 4.62 -0.61
CA SER A 88 -4.55 5.12 0.76
C SER A 88 -5.87 5.84 1.03
N ALA A 89 -6.36 6.64 0.08
CA ALA A 89 -7.65 7.33 0.18
C ALA A 89 -8.85 6.35 0.18
N ALA A 90 -8.70 5.16 -0.38
CA ALA A 90 -9.74 4.13 -0.41
C ALA A 90 -9.80 3.27 0.86
N VAL A 91 -8.79 3.34 1.74
CA VAL A 91 -8.78 2.60 3.00
C VAL A 91 -9.72 3.29 3.99
N PRO A 92 -10.79 2.63 4.48
CA PRO A 92 -11.70 3.25 5.42
C PRO A 92 -11.07 3.35 6.81
N LEU A 93 -11.57 4.29 7.62
CA LEU A 93 -11.13 4.47 9.01
C LEU A 93 -9.61 4.57 9.12
N TYR A 94 -8.97 5.26 8.17
CA TYR A 94 -7.52 5.29 8.01
C TYR A 94 -6.80 5.64 9.32
N ASP A 95 -7.23 6.71 10.00
CA ASP A 95 -6.61 7.14 11.26
C ASP A 95 -6.69 6.08 12.35
N PHE A 96 -7.79 5.35 12.43
CA PHE A 96 -7.94 4.23 13.37
C PHE A 96 -6.99 3.08 13.00
N LEU A 97 -6.90 2.70 11.74
CA LEU A 97 -6.00 1.64 11.29
C LEU A 97 -4.52 2.03 11.48
N ALA A 98 -4.19 3.31 11.26
CA ALA A 98 -2.86 3.87 11.47
C ALA A 98 -2.50 3.90 12.97
N ALA A 99 -3.41 4.30 13.84
CA ALA A 99 -3.23 4.28 15.29
C ALA A 99 -2.99 2.86 15.83
N ASN A 100 -3.62 1.85 15.23
CA ASN A 100 -3.39 0.43 15.53
C ASN A 100 -2.15 -0.15 14.82
N GLY A 101 -1.41 0.65 14.06
CA GLY A 101 -0.18 0.23 13.36
C GLY A 101 -0.39 -0.71 12.17
N LEU A 102 -1.64 -0.88 11.69
CA LEU A 102 -1.96 -1.76 10.57
C LEU A 102 -1.56 -1.17 9.22
N VAL A 103 -1.52 0.16 9.14
CA VAL A 103 -1.01 0.98 8.03
C VAL A 103 -0.07 2.07 8.58
N PRO A 104 0.84 2.63 7.76
CA PRO A 104 1.59 3.83 8.14
C PRO A 104 0.67 5.04 8.36
N PRO A 105 1.09 6.06 9.12
CA PRO A 105 0.42 7.36 9.16
C PRO A 105 0.31 7.99 7.77
N ILE A 106 -0.75 8.77 7.54
CA ILE A 106 -0.98 9.38 6.22
C ILE A 106 0.17 10.31 5.78
N ASN A 107 0.75 11.05 6.74
CA ASN A 107 1.91 11.90 6.48
C ASN A 107 3.13 11.10 6.00
N ASP A 108 3.31 9.87 6.50
CA ASP A 108 4.41 9.00 6.07
C ASP A 108 4.13 8.48 4.66
N VAL A 109 2.87 8.15 4.34
CA VAL A 109 2.44 7.78 2.99
C VAL A 109 2.68 8.91 2.00
N ASP A 110 2.32 10.14 2.35
CA ASP A 110 2.55 11.33 1.52
C ASP A 110 4.04 11.61 1.31
N ALA A 111 4.84 11.44 2.37
CA ALA A 111 6.29 11.55 2.28
C ALA A 111 6.87 10.50 1.33
N ALA A 112 6.45 9.24 1.45
CA ALA A 112 6.90 8.18 0.57
C ALA A 112 6.52 8.42 -0.90
N ALA A 113 5.27 8.85 -1.16
CA ALA A 113 4.81 9.21 -2.50
C ALA A 113 5.64 10.37 -3.07
N THR A 114 5.94 11.38 -2.26
CA THR A 114 6.82 12.50 -2.65
C THR A 114 8.21 12.02 -3.03
N HIS A 115 8.81 11.11 -2.26
CA HIS A 115 10.12 10.56 -2.59
C HIS A 115 10.10 9.67 -3.84
N LEU A 116 9.02 8.91 -4.09
CA LEU A 116 8.82 8.16 -5.33
C LEU A 116 8.71 9.11 -6.55
N ILE A 117 7.99 10.23 -6.42
CA ILE A 117 7.96 11.28 -7.45
C ILE A 117 9.35 11.89 -7.65
N GLY A 118 10.11 12.08 -6.57
CA GLY A 118 11.51 12.49 -6.63
C GLY A 118 12.36 11.54 -7.48
N LEU A 119 12.26 10.22 -7.23
CA LEU A 119 12.92 9.21 -8.06
C LEU A 119 12.49 9.27 -9.52
N SER A 120 11.19 9.47 -9.78
CA SER A 120 10.62 9.66 -11.11
C SER A 120 11.16 10.91 -11.83
N ASN A 121 11.62 11.92 -11.10
CA ASN A 121 12.21 13.14 -11.66
C ASN A 121 13.73 13.06 -11.82
N SER A 122 14.37 11.94 -11.45
CA SER A 122 15.82 11.77 -11.59
C SER A 122 16.27 11.97 -13.04
N SER A 123 17.45 12.54 -13.22
CA SER A 123 18.07 12.81 -14.52
C SER A 123 19.55 12.44 -14.49
N GLU A 124 20.24 12.52 -15.62
CA GLU A 124 21.68 12.24 -15.74
C GLU A 124 22.56 13.00 -14.72
N ARG A 125 22.04 14.13 -14.21
CA ARG A 125 22.71 14.99 -13.21
C ARG A 125 22.45 14.58 -11.77
N THR A 126 21.51 13.68 -11.53
CA THR A 126 21.15 13.21 -10.19
C THR A 126 22.27 12.37 -9.62
N ILE A 127 22.74 12.74 -8.43
CA ILE A 127 23.85 12.05 -7.77
C ILE A 127 23.35 10.82 -7.00
N PRO A 128 24.13 9.73 -6.92
CA PRO A 128 23.73 8.49 -6.21
C PRO A 128 23.28 8.72 -4.76
N ARG A 129 23.87 9.71 -4.08
CA ARG A 129 23.49 10.08 -2.71
C ARG A 129 22.04 10.56 -2.61
N GLU A 130 21.55 11.35 -3.57
CA GLU A 130 20.16 11.82 -3.59
C GLU A 130 19.20 10.64 -3.76
N VAL A 131 19.53 9.72 -4.68
CA VAL A 131 18.75 8.51 -4.91
C VAL A 131 18.67 7.66 -3.64
N ASN A 132 19.80 7.47 -2.95
CA ASN A 132 19.85 6.71 -1.70
C ASN A 132 18.97 7.34 -0.60
N LEU A 133 18.95 8.67 -0.50
CA LEU A 133 18.06 9.39 0.42
C LEU A 133 16.59 9.10 0.12
N HIS A 134 16.19 9.09 -1.15
CA HIS A 134 14.83 8.72 -1.53
C HIS A 134 14.50 7.28 -1.13
N TYR A 135 15.39 6.31 -1.41
CA TYR A 135 15.20 4.91 -1.04
C TYR A 135 15.02 4.73 0.47
N ARG A 136 15.89 5.34 1.29
CA ARG A 136 15.80 5.26 2.75
C ARG A 136 14.54 5.89 3.28
N ALA A 137 14.16 7.05 2.76
CA ALA A 137 12.95 7.74 3.18
C ALA A 137 11.70 6.91 2.87
N ILE A 138 11.60 6.34 1.66
CA ILE A 138 10.48 5.45 1.28
C ILE A 138 10.44 4.22 2.18
N ALA A 139 11.57 3.54 2.38
CA ALA A 139 11.66 2.36 3.24
C ALA A 139 11.20 2.63 4.68
N LYS A 140 11.68 3.75 5.26
CA LYS A 140 11.34 4.17 6.61
C LYS A 140 9.85 4.53 6.72
N SER A 141 9.35 5.38 5.83
CA SER A 141 7.97 5.87 5.88
C SER A 141 6.95 4.75 5.69
N LEU A 142 7.19 3.84 4.76
CA LEU A 142 6.28 2.72 4.48
C LEU A 142 6.54 1.49 5.34
N ARG A 143 7.59 1.51 6.18
CA ARG A 143 8.05 0.38 7.00
C ARG A 143 8.30 -0.88 6.17
N ILE A 144 8.82 -0.69 4.95
CA ILE A 144 9.15 -1.77 4.02
C ILE A 144 10.65 -2.06 4.06
N ARG A 145 11.02 -3.32 3.82
CA ARG A 145 12.42 -3.73 3.74
C ARG A 145 12.92 -3.61 2.31
N ILE A 146 13.95 -2.80 2.13
CA ILE A 146 14.70 -2.66 0.89
C ILE A 146 16.16 -2.86 1.30
N ASP A 147 16.72 -4.04 1.05
CA ASP A 147 18.15 -4.27 1.23
C ASP A 147 18.87 -3.63 0.05
N THR A 148 19.25 -2.36 0.20
CA THR A 148 20.09 -1.69 -0.79
C THR A 148 21.49 -2.27 -0.72
N THR A 149 21.98 -2.77 -1.85
CA THR A 149 23.26 -3.51 -1.95
C THR A 149 24.50 -2.61 -1.98
N LEU A 150 24.33 -1.30 -1.80
CA LEU A 150 25.45 -0.35 -1.79
C LEU A 150 25.80 0.08 -0.35
N PRO A 151 27.07 -0.09 0.08
CA PRO A 151 27.53 0.34 1.39
C PRO A 151 27.34 1.86 1.56
N ASP A 152 27.17 2.29 2.82
CA ASP A 152 27.23 3.70 3.23
C ASP A 152 28.55 4.32 2.73
N LEU A 153 28.52 4.98 1.55
CA LEU A 153 29.63 5.74 0.97
C LEU A 153 29.42 7.24 1.22
#